data_AF-A0A434Z5S7-F1
#
_entry.id   AF-A0A434Z5S7-F1
#
_cell.length_a   1.000
_cell.length_b   1.000
_cell.length_c   1.000
_cell.angle_alpha   90.00
_cell.angle_beta   90.00
_cell.angle_gamma   90.00
#
_symmetry.space_group_name_H-M   'P 1'
#
loop_
_entity.id
_entity.type
_entity.pdbx_description
1 polymer ?
#
loop_
_entity_poly.entity_id
_entity_poly.type
_entity_poly.pdbx_seq_one_letter_code
_entity_poly.pdbx_strand_id
1 'polypeptide(L)'
;DEVETVVRAGADWIHLDVMDGHFVPNITFGPPVIKAIRDRTDKIFDCHLMIAPADAYLAAFADAGCDIITVHAEAGPHLDRSLQAIRNLGKKAGVSLNPSTPESVIEYV
;
A
#
# COMPACT_ATOMS: atom_id res chain seq x y z
N ASP A 1 13.48 -12.20 -10.32
CA ASP A 1 13.11 -12.53 -11.72
C ASP A 1 11.62 -12.42 -11.98
N GLU A 2 10.76 -12.78 -11.02
CA GLU A 2 9.28 -12.66 -11.14
C GLU A 2 8.78 -11.30 -11.62
N VAL A 3 9.27 -10.18 -11.04
CA VAL A 3 8.88 -8.81 -11.42
C VAL A 3 9.05 -8.57 -12.91
N GLU A 4 10.21 -8.90 -13.49
CA GLU A 4 10.46 -8.68 -14.91
C GLU A 4 9.61 -9.60 -15.78
N THR A 5 9.34 -10.82 -15.32
CA THR A 5 8.51 -11.78 -16.05
C THR A 5 7.08 -11.28 -16.19
N VAL A 6 6.46 -10.78 -15.12
CA VAL A 6 5.10 -10.23 -15.20
C VAL A 6 5.04 -8.94 -16.02
N VAL A 7 6.08 -8.10 -15.95
CA VAL A 7 6.18 -6.88 -16.78
C VAL A 7 6.29 -7.24 -18.26
N ARG A 8 7.13 -8.23 -18.64
CA ARG A 8 7.20 -8.72 -20.02
C ARG A 8 5.90 -9.35 -20.51
N ALA A 9 5.09 -9.89 -19.60
CA ALA A 9 3.75 -10.40 -19.92
C ALA A 9 2.70 -9.28 -20.11
N GLY A 10 3.09 -8.01 -19.91
CA GLY A 10 2.24 -6.84 -20.15
C GLY A 10 1.59 -6.24 -18.90
N ALA A 11 2.05 -6.58 -17.70
CA ALA A 11 1.54 -5.96 -16.48
C ALA A 11 1.84 -4.46 -16.42
N ASP A 12 0.84 -3.66 -16.06
CA ASP A 12 1.00 -2.23 -15.81
C ASP A 12 1.52 -1.94 -14.41
N TRP A 13 1.05 -2.72 -13.42
CA TRP A 13 1.32 -2.53 -12.00
C TRP A 13 1.93 -3.79 -11.39
N ILE A 14 2.78 -3.58 -10.39
CA ILE A 14 3.21 -4.60 -9.43
C ILE A 14 2.44 -4.34 -8.14
N HIS A 15 1.46 -5.20 -7.85
CA HIS A 15 0.70 -5.13 -6.62
C HIS A 15 1.46 -5.80 -5.47
N LEU A 16 1.53 -5.13 -4.32
CA LEU A 16 2.38 -5.49 -3.20
C LEU A 16 1.56 -5.56 -1.92
N ASP A 17 1.17 -6.79 -1.56
CA ASP A 17 0.42 -7.09 -0.34
C ASP A 17 1.33 -7.14 0.90
N VAL A 18 1.20 -6.13 1.75
CA VAL A 18 1.98 -5.99 2.99
C VAL A 18 1.11 -6.38 4.17
N MET A 19 1.55 -7.39 4.92
CA MET A 19 0.83 -7.96 6.06
C MET A 19 1.72 -8.00 7.32
N ASP A 20 1.19 -7.60 8.48
CA ASP A 20 1.95 -7.43 9.74
C ASP A 20 1.68 -8.50 10.82
N GLY A 21 0.80 -9.46 10.57
CA GLY A 21 0.38 -10.45 11.56
C GLY A 21 -0.58 -9.91 12.63
N HIS A 22 -0.95 -8.63 12.56
CA HIS A 22 -1.87 -7.98 13.49
C HIS A 22 -3.20 -7.63 12.82
N PHE A 23 -3.19 -6.89 11.70
CA PHE A 23 -4.40 -6.56 10.95
C PHE A 23 -4.97 -7.79 10.22
N VAL A 24 -4.07 -8.64 9.74
CA VAL A 24 -4.35 -9.98 9.21
C VAL A 24 -3.42 -10.99 9.86
N PRO A 25 -3.77 -12.30 9.95
CA PRO A 25 -2.97 -13.28 10.68
C PRO A 25 -1.63 -13.62 10.01
N ASN A 26 -1.45 -13.29 8.73
CA ASN A 26 -0.26 -13.58 7.96
C ASN A 26 0.78 -12.45 8.08
N ILE A 27 2.04 -12.79 7.86
CA ILE A 27 3.15 -11.83 7.71
C ILE A 27 3.77 -12.03 6.34
N THR A 28 3.90 -10.97 5.55
CA THR A 28 4.53 -11.02 4.22
C THR A 28 5.92 -10.39 4.25
N PHE A 29 6.02 -9.12 3.89
CA PHE A 29 7.27 -8.38 3.76
C PHE A 29 7.04 -6.89 4.02
N GLY A 30 8.12 -6.16 4.30
CA GLY A 30 8.08 -4.73 4.55
C GLY A 30 8.86 -3.89 3.52
N PRO A 31 9.08 -2.60 3.82
CA PRO A 31 9.77 -1.65 2.95
C PRO A 31 11.13 -2.13 2.40
N PRO A 32 11.99 -2.85 3.16
CA PRO A 32 13.28 -3.32 2.63
C PRO A 32 13.17 -4.22 1.41
N VAL A 33 12.14 -5.07 1.33
CA VAL A 33 11.92 -5.96 0.18
C VAL A 33 11.48 -5.15 -1.04
N ILE A 34 10.56 -4.21 -0.84
CA ILE A 34 10.07 -3.31 -1.90
C ILE A 34 11.23 -2.50 -2.48
N LYS A 35 12.06 -1.91 -1.61
CA LYS A 35 13.25 -1.17 -2.03
C LYS A 35 14.22 -2.01 -2.83
N ALA A 36 14.43 -3.26 -2.45
CA ALA A 36 15.33 -4.17 -3.16
C ALA A 36 14.85 -4.55 -4.57
N ILE A 37 13.53 -4.49 -4.83
CA ILE A 37 12.97 -4.80 -6.15
C ILE A 37 12.60 -3.57 -6.99
N ARG A 38 12.63 -2.37 -6.40
CA ARG A 38 12.20 -1.11 -7.04
C ARG A 38 12.94 -0.83 -8.35
N ASP A 39 14.24 -1.11 -8.39
CA ASP A 39 15.09 -0.83 -9.57
C ASP A 39 14.95 -1.89 -10.68
N ARG A 40 14.10 -2.91 -10.51
CA ARG A 40 13.90 -3.97 -11.51
C ARG A 40 12.87 -3.59 -12.58
N THR A 41 12.10 -2.53 -12.38
CA THR A 41 11.10 -2.03 -13.34
C THR A 41 10.71 -0.57 -13.08
N ASP A 42 10.28 0.11 -14.14
CA ASP A 42 9.66 1.43 -14.12
C ASP A 42 8.11 1.38 -13.94
N LYS A 43 7.53 0.18 -13.85
CA LYS A 43 6.08 0.00 -13.62
C LYS A 43 5.65 0.49 -12.24
N ILE A 44 4.35 0.77 -12.12
CA ILE A 44 3.76 1.30 -10.89
C ILE A 44 3.86 0.25 -9.78
N PHE A 45 4.38 0.65 -8.62
CA PHE A 45 4.30 -0.14 -7.39
C PHE A 45 3.06 0.28 -6.61
N ASP A 46 2.07 -0.61 -6.61
CA ASP A 46 0.81 -0.44 -5.92
C ASP A 46 0.85 -1.20 -4.59
N CYS A 47 1.02 -0.46 -3.50
CA CYS A 47 1.21 -1.03 -2.17
C CYS A 47 -0.10 -1.09 -1.41
N HIS A 48 -0.56 -2.30 -1.10
CA HIS A 48 -1.73 -2.54 -0.28
C HIS A 48 -1.31 -2.87 1.15
N LEU A 49 -1.57 -1.95 2.06
CA LEU A 49 -1.20 -2.06 3.47
C LEU A 49 -2.31 -2.74 4.27
N MET A 50 -2.19 -4.06 4.45
CA MET A 50 -2.95 -4.86 5.41
C MET A 50 -2.21 -4.87 6.77
N ILE A 51 -2.02 -3.68 7.35
CA ILE A 51 -1.32 -3.47 8.62
C ILE A 51 -2.09 -2.50 9.52
N ALA A 52 -1.92 -2.59 10.84
CA ALA A 52 -2.50 -1.63 11.78
C ALA A 52 -1.60 -1.39 13.01
N PRO A 53 -1.30 -0.14 13.39
CA PRO A 53 -1.64 1.10 12.68
C PRO A 53 -0.77 1.34 11.43
N ALA A 54 -1.35 1.91 10.36
CA ALA A 54 -0.62 2.15 9.10
C ALA A 54 0.21 3.45 9.07
N ASP A 55 -0.26 4.51 9.74
CA ASP A 55 0.30 5.88 9.62
C ASP A 55 1.80 5.98 9.85
N ALA A 56 2.32 5.26 10.86
CA ALA A 56 3.72 5.29 11.24
C ALA A 56 4.66 4.73 10.15
N TYR A 57 4.13 3.99 9.18
CA TYR A 57 4.91 3.30 8.16
C TYR A 57 4.82 3.96 6.78
N LEU A 58 3.88 4.90 6.57
CA LEU A 58 3.61 5.50 5.25
C LEU A 58 4.86 6.11 4.61
N ALA A 59 5.66 6.84 5.38
CA ALA A 59 6.91 7.44 4.90
C ALA A 59 7.93 6.37 4.45
N ALA A 60 8.05 5.27 5.22
CA ALA A 60 8.97 4.19 4.87
C ALA A 60 8.58 3.49 3.57
N PHE A 61 7.27 3.29 3.31
CA PHE A 61 6.78 2.74 2.04
C PHE A 61 6.96 3.72 0.87
N ALA A 62 6.72 5.02 1.10
CA ALA A 62 6.99 6.05 0.11
C ALA A 62 8.47 6.10 -0.31
N ASP A 63 9.37 6.05 0.68
CA ASP A 63 10.84 6.04 0.50
C ASP A 63 11.35 4.73 -0.13
N ALA A 64 10.65 3.61 0.08
CA ALA A 64 10.95 2.34 -0.58
C ALA A 64 10.59 2.34 -2.08
N GLY A 65 9.88 3.36 -2.55
CA GLY A 65 9.54 3.53 -3.96
C GLY A 65 8.14 3.06 -4.34
N CYS A 66 7.22 2.95 -3.37
CA CYS A 66 5.80 2.81 -3.69
C CYS A 66 5.29 4.06 -4.42
N ASP A 67 4.47 3.85 -5.44
CA ASP A 67 3.85 4.92 -6.24
C ASP A 67 2.41 5.20 -5.76
N ILE A 68 1.71 4.13 -5.39
CA ILE A 68 0.40 4.14 -4.78
C ILE A 68 0.52 3.47 -3.41
N ILE A 69 -0.09 4.09 -2.40
CA ILE A 69 -0.22 3.50 -1.06
C ILE A 69 -1.71 3.47 -0.73
N THR A 70 -2.21 2.26 -0.52
CA THR A 70 -3.61 1.98 -0.20
C THR A 70 -3.69 1.45 1.23
N VAL A 71 -4.43 2.17 2.08
CA VAL A 71 -4.67 1.77 3.48
C VAL A 71 -6.09 1.26 3.66
N HIS A 72 -6.28 0.38 4.63
CA HIS A 72 -7.61 -0.02 5.05
C HIS A 72 -8.31 1.08 5.86
N ALA A 73 -9.60 1.31 5.60
CA ALA A 73 -10.42 2.21 6.41
C ALA A 73 -10.47 1.79 7.89
N GLU A 74 -10.26 0.50 8.14
CA GLU A 74 -10.29 -0.14 9.46
C GLU A 74 -8.93 -0.10 10.18
N ALA A 75 -7.85 0.30 9.51
CA ALA A 75 -6.49 0.25 10.05
C ALA A 75 -6.17 1.37 11.05
N GLY A 76 -7.03 2.38 11.17
CA GLY A 76 -6.83 3.50 12.08
C GLY A 76 -8.07 4.40 12.22
N PRO A 77 -8.09 5.26 13.25
CA PRO A 77 -9.26 6.08 13.57
C PRO A 77 -9.43 7.32 12.66
N HIS A 78 -8.42 7.69 11.86
CA HIS A 78 -8.38 8.96 11.12
C HIS A 78 -7.99 8.75 9.65
N LEU A 79 -8.88 8.12 8.89
CA LEU A 79 -8.64 7.78 7.48
C LEU A 79 -8.28 9.01 6.63
N ASP A 80 -8.97 10.14 6.82
CA ASP A 80 -8.72 11.41 6.11
C ASP A 80 -7.27 11.88 6.28
N ARG A 81 -6.74 11.78 7.51
CA ARG A 81 -5.37 12.15 7.85
C ARG A 81 -4.37 11.22 7.20
N SER A 82 -4.63 9.92 7.20
CA SER A 82 -3.78 8.92 6.54
C SER A 82 -3.68 9.22 5.03
N LEU A 83 -4.80 9.51 4.36
CA LEU A 83 -4.80 9.85 2.94
C LEU A 83 -4.09 11.17 2.65
N GLN A 84 -4.28 12.19 3.49
CA GLN A 84 -3.54 13.45 3.38
C GLN A 84 -2.04 13.23 3.55
N ALA A 85 -1.61 12.41 4.52
CA ALA A 85 -0.21 12.09 4.74
C ALA A 85 0.43 11.42 3.51
N ILE A 86 -0.26 10.44 2.90
CA ILE A 86 0.20 9.78 1.67
C ILE A 86 0.38 10.78 0.52
N ARG A 87 -0.60 11.68 0.33
CA ARG A 87 -0.53 12.73 -0.71
C ARG A 87 0.61 13.71 -0.45
N ASN A 88 0.84 14.09 0.81
CA ASN A 88 1.95 14.98 1.21
C ASN A 88 3.33 14.35 0.99
N LEU A 89 3.42 13.01 0.97
CA LEU A 89 4.62 12.26 0.57
C LEU A 89 4.80 12.18 -0.96
N GLY A 90 3.95 12.85 -1.73
CA GLY A 90 3.99 12.86 -3.20
C GLY A 90 3.48 11.59 -3.85
N LYS A 91 2.72 10.75 -3.12
CA LYS A 91 2.22 9.46 -3.60
C LYS A 91 0.72 9.52 -3.87
N LYS A 92 0.22 8.58 -4.67
CA LYS A 92 -1.23 8.40 -4.83
C LYS A 92 -1.79 7.66 -3.61
N ALA A 93 -2.86 8.18 -3.04
CA ALA A 93 -3.53 7.60 -1.88
C ALA A 93 -4.75 6.77 -2.30
N GLY A 94 -4.88 5.57 -1.74
CA GLY A 94 -6.02 4.68 -1.93
C GLY A 94 -6.65 4.25 -0.61
N VAL A 95 -7.91 3.82 -0.67
CA VAL A 95 -8.63 3.20 0.45
C VAL A 95 -9.08 1.80 0.05
N SER A 96 -8.78 0.81 0.87
CA SER A 96 -9.38 -0.54 0.81
C SER A 96 -10.48 -0.66 1.85
N LEU A 97 -11.56 -1.36 1.48
CA LEU A 97 -12.65 -1.73 2.36
C LEU A 97 -12.70 -3.26 2.48
N ASN A 98 -12.80 -3.78 3.69
CA ASN A 98 -13.11 -5.19 3.87
C ASN A 98 -14.51 -5.51 3.35
N PRO A 99 -14.82 -6.78 3.03
CA PRO A 99 -16.12 -7.16 2.50
C PRO A 99 -17.31 -6.76 3.39
N SER A 100 -17.12 -6.68 4.70
CA SER A 100 -18.16 -6.28 5.66
C SER A 100 -18.23 -4.76 5.90
N THR A 101 -17.31 -3.99 5.34
CA THR A 101 -17.22 -2.55 5.57
C THR A 101 -18.04 -1.82 4.52
N PRO A 102 -19.08 -1.07 4.92
CA PRO A 102 -19.92 -0.34 3.97
C PRO A 102 -19.14 0.72 3.21
N GLU A 103 -19.51 0.99 1.97
CA GLU A 103 -18.92 2.04 1.15
C GLU A 103 -19.14 3.45 1.72
N SER A 104 -20.15 3.63 2.58
CA SER A 104 -20.41 4.92 3.22
C SER A 104 -19.28 5.40 4.14
N VAL A 105 -18.36 4.53 4.56
CA VAL A 105 -17.21 4.95 5.39
C VAL A 105 -16.27 5.93 4.67
N ILE A 106 -16.31 5.99 3.34
CA ILE A 106 -15.49 6.92 2.53
C ILE A 106 -16.24 8.19 2.10
N GLU A 107 -17.48 8.40 2.53
CA GLU A 107 -18.30 9.54 2.07
C GLU A 107 -17.70 10.92 2.38
N TYR A 108 -16.97 11.05 3.50
CA TYR A 108 -16.46 12.32 4.02
C TYR A 108 -14.93 12.45 4.02
N VAL A 109 -14.24 11.66 3.20
CA VAL A 109 -12.78 11.47 3.25
C VAL A 109 -12.05 12.17 2.09
#